data_AF-A0AAI9W3H6-F1
#
_entry.id   AF-A0AAI9W3H6-F1
#
_cell.length_a   1.000
_cell.length_b   1.000
_cell.length_c   1.000
_cell.angle_alpha   90.00
_cell.angle_beta   90.00
_cell.angle_gamma   90.00
#
_symmetry.space_group_name_H-M   'P 1'
#
loop_
_entity.id
_entity.type
_entity.pdbx_description
1 polymer ?
#
loop_
_entity_poly.entity_id
_entity_poly.type
_entity_poly.pdbx_seq_one_letter_code
_entity_poly.pdbx_strand_id
1 'polypeptide(L)'
;MVRQPAQDRYNRPTRHVRYESTRKKQLTLFLSFVMMASLFAPSMSTNLSFLEPVESRQDTANNTLNNTATQTIMSNLNTSNPVEVTGVMDDLNRVHLVWIENGSQPLLQYALIATNGIDTVLISNTLIGANNSTAVSSPSLVIDSNSRVHIVWAITDLEILYVLLDPSLDDLDGDAGDTANMTLVSYTVADGTGVRSDPDIAIDSYDGAHVVWVDTYDPQMLYFGTPLIYYTMLTYDSSGTFDVMINNSIITPALGFKGNPAISMGANNTVIVVWEDTRGSLIEYVGLIDSSGSMTTEWEDMCAVFYGGNLTSGEYFQGVKPLLEQASITVLETLYALSGQMSYASSHKNCEDGYITGGSGSEGPRNTSLGQNVSDTTGGIRSLGAVMYNNSSLSIPTDWGYNSEMWGPGSTWACLSWRDNSGITPGNPPTQLDHHWNPNATKLIIPVADEGPYGGSGSGSTQQSQAPDDYQSISEAHDACVSAGIIPIAVAGTLAYGPNSPWGNDTHVRSHMMDLVQCAGNTTGIQER
;
A
#
# COMPACT_ATOMS: atom_id res chain seq x y z
N MET A 1 76.79 -8.16 56.88
CA MET A 1 76.70 -8.63 55.48
C MET A 1 75.32 -8.25 54.94
N VAL A 2 75.27 -7.68 53.75
CA VAL A 2 74.14 -7.00 53.08
C VAL A 2 72.92 -7.91 52.81
N ARG A 3 71.67 -7.41 52.91
CA ARG A 3 70.63 -7.43 51.84
C ARG A 3 69.24 -6.85 52.23
N GLN A 4 68.91 -5.74 51.55
CA GLN A 4 67.65 -5.21 50.98
C GLN A 4 66.25 -5.61 51.50
N PRO A 5 65.34 -4.63 51.67
CA PRO A 5 63.88 -4.81 51.61
C PRO A 5 63.29 -4.42 50.24
N ALA A 6 62.10 -4.98 49.96
CA ALA A 6 61.35 -4.96 48.72
C ALA A 6 60.84 -3.58 48.27
N GLN A 7 60.78 -3.36 46.95
CA GLN A 7 60.12 -2.22 46.31
C GLN A 7 58.66 -2.56 45.97
N ASP A 8 57.73 -1.74 46.47
CA ASP A 8 56.34 -1.69 46.00
C ASP A 8 56.25 -1.10 44.58
N ARG A 9 55.57 -1.82 43.69
CA ARG A 9 55.27 -1.39 42.32
C ARG A 9 54.01 -0.52 42.29
N TYR A 10 54.18 0.77 42.06
CA TYR A 10 53.11 1.70 41.65
C TYR A 10 52.99 1.67 40.12
N ASN A 11 51.92 1.07 39.57
CA ASN A 11 51.63 1.09 38.13
C ASN A 11 51.00 2.43 37.73
N ARG A 12 51.61 3.15 36.78
CA ARG A 12 51.00 4.33 36.11
C ARG A 12 49.93 3.88 35.11
N PRO A 13 48.79 4.60 34.98
CA PRO A 13 47.81 4.30 33.93
C PRO A 13 48.38 4.56 32.54
N THR A 14 48.17 3.62 31.63
CA THR A 14 48.62 3.67 30.23
C THR A 14 47.84 4.70 29.42
N ARG A 15 48.53 5.29 28.44
CA ARG A 15 48.13 6.42 27.57
C ARG A 15 46.78 6.23 26.83
N HIS A 16 46.29 4.99 26.72
CA HIS A 16 45.02 4.63 26.05
C HIS A 16 43.76 5.10 26.82
N VAL A 17 43.76 4.96 28.15
CA VAL A 17 42.60 5.32 28.99
C VAL A 17 42.33 6.83 28.98
N ARG A 18 43.40 7.63 28.84
CA ARG A 18 43.30 9.10 28.76
C ARG A 18 42.66 9.56 27.44
N TYR A 19 42.89 8.84 26.33
CA TYR A 19 42.37 9.20 25.02
C TYR A 19 40.85 8.91 24.92
N GLU A 20 40.41 7.78 25.44
CA GLU A 20 38.98 7.42 25.52
C GLU A 20 38.16 8.38 26.39
N SER A 21 38.70 8.79 27.55
CA SER A 21 38.04 9.78 28.41
C SER A 21 37.90 11.14 27.72
N THR A 22 38.83 11.50 26.83
CA THR A 22 38.80 12.79 26.14
C THR A 22 37.79 12.76 24.98
N ARG A 23 37.72 11.63 24.25
CA ARG A 23 36.76 11.40 23.17
C ARG A 23 35.31 11.35 23.66
N LYS A 24 35.05 10.68 24.80
CA LYS A 24 33.72 10.66 25.43
C LYS A 24 33.29 12.06 25.87
N LYS A 25 34.18 12.84 26.48
CA LYS A 25 33.89 14.24 26.87
C LYS A 25 33.60 15.13 25.66
N GLN A 26 34.34 14.97 24.56
CA GLN A 26 34.10 15.71 23.31
C GLN A 26 32.77 15.33 22.66
N LEU A 27 32.41 14.05 22.66
CA LEU A 27 31.13 13.56 22.13
C LEU A 27 29.95 14.08 22.95
N THR A 28 30.04 14.05 24.28
CA THR A 28 29.00 14.61 25.16
C THR A 28 28.84 16.11 24.94
N LEU A 29 29.94 16.85 24.80
CA LEU A 29 29.89 18.29 24.51
C LEU A 29 29.27 18.59 23.14
N PHE A 30 29.58 17.78 22.13
CA PHE A 30 29.00 17.90 20.80
C PHE A 30 27.48 17.63 20.81
N LEU A 31 27.04 16.54 21.46
CA LEU A 31 25.61 16.22 21.62
C LEU A 31 24.85 17.30 22.41
N SER A 32 25.48 17.84 23.46
CA SER A 32 24.91 18.95 24.24
C SER A 32 24.74 20.20 23.38
N PHE A 33 25.74 20.48 22.53
CA PHE A 33 25.72 21.63 21.63
C PHE A 33 24.68 21.46 20.52
N VAL A 34 24.52 20.25 19.97
CA VAL A 34 23.46 19.95 18.98
C VAL A 34 22.07 20.10 19.60
N MET A 35 21.85 19.62 20.83
CA MET A 35 20.58 19.81 21.54
C MET A 35 20.30 21.27 21.90
N MET A 36 21.32 22.07 22.20
CA MET A 36 21.13 23.52 22.42
C MET A 36 20.88 24.24 21.10
N ALA A 37 21.58 23.88 20.03
CA ALA A 37 21.39 24.47 18.71
C ALA A 37 19.99 24.16 18.12
N SER A 38 19.40 22.99 18.42
CA SER A 38 18.03 22.67 18.00
C SER A 38 16.96 23.50 18.73
N LEU A 39 17.25 24.05 19.91
CA LEU A 39 16.37 25.01 20.60
C LEU A 39 16.43 26.42 19.99
N PHE A 40 17.45 26.71 19.18
CA PHE A 40 17.62 27.97 18.44
C PHE A 40 17.43 27.79 16.92
N ALA A 41 17.04 26.59 16.48
CA ALA A 41 16.53 26.41 15.12
C ALA A 41 15.31 27.33 14.99
N PRO A 42 15.26 28.21 13.98
CA PRO A 42 14.10 29.08 13.80
C PRO A 42 12.87 28.18 13.71
N SER A 43 11.97 28.33 14.70
CA SER A 43 10.61 27.82 14.56
C SER A 43 10.11 28.39 13.24
N MET A 44 9.82 27.52 12.27
CA MET A 44 9.16 27.97 11.05
C MET A 44 7.90 28.70 11.49
N SER A 45 7.91 30.02 11.37
CA SER A 45 6.69 30.80 11.52
C SER A 45 5.76 30.28 10.45
N THR A 46 4.60 29.76 10.86
CA THR A 46 3.45 29.66 9.97
C THR A 46 3.03 31.08 9.63
N ASN A 47 3.78 31.73 8.73
CA ASN A 47 3.19 32.78 7.95
C ASN A 47 2.05 32.09 7.22
N LEU A 48 0.82 32.47 7.57
CA LEU A 48 -0.33 32.24 6.71
C LEU A 48 0.09 32.75 5.34
N SER A 49 0.44 31.82 4.45
CA SER A 49 0.54 32.09 3.03
C SER A 49 -0.86 32.51 2.63
N PHE A 50 -1.09 33.81 2.61
CA PHE A 50 -2.13 34.35 1.77
C PHE A 50 -1.78 33.84 0.37
N LEU A 51 -2.64 33.01 -0.20
CA LEU A 51 -2.63 32.74 -1.62
C LEU A 51 -2.70 34.13 -2.27
N GLU A 52 -1.58 34.59 -2.82
CA GLU A 52 -1.56 35.80 -3.64
C GLU A 52 -2.59 35.62 -4.76
N PRO A 53 -3.18 36.72 -5.27
CA PRO A 53 -4.17 36.61 -6.33
C PRO A 53 -3.57 35.85 -7.49
N VAL A 54 -4.22 34.73 -7.82
CA VAL A 54 -3.88 33.87 -8.95
C VAL A 54 -3.99 34.72 -10.20
N GLU A 55 -2.87 34.99 -10.89
CA GLU A 55 -2.95 35.14 -12.35
C GLU A 55 -3.34 33.75 -12.85
N SER A 56 -4.65 33.50 -13.01
CA SER A 56 -5.14 32.24 -13.58
C SER A 56 -4.68 32.25 -15.02
N ARG A 57 -3.55 31.61 -15.29
CA ARG A 57 -3.06 31.52 -16.65
C ARG A 57 -3.97 30.60 -17.47
N GLN A 58 -4.56 29.55 -16.86
CA GLN A 58 -5.44 28.59 -17.53
C GLN A 58 -6.47 27.97 -16.57
N ASP A 59 -7.66 27.69 -17.10
CA ASP A 59 -8.70 26.90 -16.45
C ASP A 59 -8.58 25.43 -16.93
N THR A 60 -8.37 24.49 -16.00
CA THR A 60 -8.31 23.05 -16.30
C THR A 60 -9.59 22.35 -15.87
N ALA A 61 -10.06 21.37 -16.66
CA ALA A 61 -11.17 20.50 -16.29
C ALA A 61 -10.65 19.08 -16.02
N ASN A 62 -10.35 18.76 -14.76
CA ASN A 62 -9.93 17.41 -14.35
C ASN A 62 -11.14 16.49 -14.17
N ASN A 63 -11.80 16.11 -15.27
CA ASN A 63 -12.95 15.20 -15.26
C ASN A 63 -14.17 15.71 -14.43
N THR A 64 -14.25 17.03 -14.19
CA THR A 64 -15.25 17.67 -13.31
C THR A 64 -16.52 18.13 -14.01
N LEU A 65 -16.59 18.01 -15.34
CA LEU A 65 -17.78 18.39 -16.11
C LEU A 65 -18.87 17.34 -15.93
N ASN A 66 -20.13 17.79 -15.76
CA ASN A 66 -21.25 16.85 -15.75
C ASN A 66 -21.32 16.12 -17.11
N ASN A 67 -21.76 14.86 -17.07
CA ASN A 67 -21.76 13.97 -18.23
C ASN A 67 -22.46 14.58 -19.47
N THR A 68 -23.44 15.46 -19.27
CA THR A 68 -24.17 16.14 -20.36
C THR A 68 -23.32 17.15 -21.13
N ALA A 69 -22.50 17.96 -20.45
CA ALA A 69 -21.62 18.94 -21.11
C ALA A 69 -20.52 18.23 -21.91
N THR A 70 -19.88 17.23 -21.32
CA THR A 70 -18.87 16.40 -22.00
C THR A 70 -19.48 15.69 -23.21
N GLN A 71 -20.64 15.03 -23.06
CA GLN A 71 -21.33 14.38 -24.19
C GLN A 71 -21.66 15.34 -25.32
N THR A 72 -22.03 16.59 -25.01
CA THR A 72 -22.35 17.59 -26.04
C THR A 72 -21.11 17.94 -26.86
N ILE A 73 -19.99 18.22 -26.20
CA ILE A 73 -18.72 18.54 -26.87
C ILE A 73 -18.22 17.34 -27.69
N MET A 74 -18.24 16.14 -27.10
CA MET A 74 -17.78 14.91 -27.75
C MET A 74 -18.67 14.50 -28.95
N SER A 75 -19.97 14.81 -28.93
CA SER A 75 -20.87 14.49 -30.04
C SER A 75 -20.50 15.19 -31.35
N ASN A 76 -19.80 16.33 -31.27
CA ASN A 76 -19.33 17.07 -32.45
C ASN A 76 -18.02 16.50 -33.04
N LEU A 77 -17.38 15.53 -32.37
CA LEU A 77 -16.08 14.96 -32.74
C LEU A 77 -16.16 13.53 -33.31
N ASN A 78 -17.36 13.06 -33.69
CA ASN A 78 -17.60 11.70 -34.21
C ASN A 78 -17.00 10.58 -33.32
N THR A 79 -17.04 10.75 -32.00
CA THR A 79 -16.48 9.81 -31.02
C THR A 79 -17.31 8.53 -30.95
N SER A 80 -16.69 7.38 -30.68
CA SER A 80 -17.41 6.10 -30.62
C SER A 80 -17.76 5.69 -29.18
N ASN A 81 -16.78 5.73 -28.29
CA ASN A 81 -16.91 5.34 -26.90
C ASN A 81 -15.84 6.05 -26.04
N PRO A 82 -15.93 7.39 -25.90
CA PRO A 82 -14.92 8.16 -25.20
C PRO A 82 -14.98 7.92 -23.69
N VAL A 83 -13.83 7.64 -23.08
CA VAL A 83 -13.64 7.55 -21.63
C VAL A 83 -12.47 8.45 -21.21
N GLU A 84 -12.43 8.83 -19.93
CA GLU A 84 -11.33 9.62 -19.34
C GLU A 84 -11.00 10.89 -20.15
N VAL A 85 -12.03 11.70 -20.39
CA VAL A 85 -11.93 12.94 -21.15
C VAL A 85 -11.35 14.04 -20.26
N THR A 86 -10.28 14.69 -20.72
CA THR A 86 -9.71 15.88 -20.07
C THR A 86 -9.48 16.99 -21.09
N GLY A 87 -9.45 18.23 -20.62
CA GLY A 87 -9.33 19.39 -21.50
C GLY A 87 -8.86 20.66 -20.81
N VAL A 88 -8.24 21.53 -21.61
CA VAL A 88 -7.72 22.84 -21.19
C VAL A 88 -8.03 23.87 -22.27
N MET A 89 -8.37 25.08 -21.84
CA MET A 89 -8.59 26.22 -22.73
C MET A 89 -7.33 27.08 -22.82
N ASP A 90 -6.95 27.46 -24.04
CA ASP A 90 -5.85 28.39 -24.28
C ASP A 90 -6.30 29.87 -24.30
N ASP A 91 -5.33 30.77 -24.37
CA ASP A 91 -5.55 32.22 -24.39
C ASP A 91 -6.25 32.73 -25.68
N LEU A 92 -6.48 31.85 -26.66
CA LEU A 92 -7.18 32.14 -27.93
C LEU A 92 -8.64 31.65 -27.91
N ASN A 93 -9.15 31.23 -26.75
CA ASN A 93 -10.46 30.59 -26.55
C ASN A 93 -10.61 29.30 -27.38
N ARG A 94 -9.52 28.54 -27.53
CA ARG A 94 -9.55 27.20 -28.11
C ARG A 94 -9.45 26.17 -26.98
N VAL A 95 -10.27 25.15 -27.06
CA VAL A 95 -10.29 24.03 -26.12
C VAL A 95 -9.52 22.88 -26.74
N HIS A 96 -8.44 22.49 -26.07
CA HIS A 96 -7.66 21.30 -26.37
C HIS A 96 -8.25 20.16 -25.56
N LEU A 97 -8.57 19.06 -26.24
CA LEU A 97 -9.20 17.89 -25.64
C LEU A 97 -8.34 16.66 -25.88
N VAL A 98 -8.23 15.82 -24.86
CA VAL A 98 -7.66 14.49 -24.98
C VAL A 98 -8.56 13.48 -24.27
N TRP A 99 -8.71 12.30 -24.85
CA TRP A 99 -9.53 11.21 -24.30
C TRP A 99 -9.04 9.86 -24.78
N ILE A 100 -9.61 8.80 -24.20
CA ILE A 100 -9.39 7.43 -24.65
C ILE A 100 -10.64 6.95 -25.40
N GLU A 101 -10.48 6.50 -26.65
CA GLU A 101 -11.52 5.74 -27.33
C GLU A 101 -11.46 4.30 -26.84
N ASN A 102 -12.45 3.90 -26.05
CA ASN A 102 -12.49 2.58 -25.44
C ASN A 102 -12.97 1.52 -26.43
N GLY A 103 -12.15 0.49 -26.63
CA GLY A 103 -12.41 -0.65 -27.50
C GLY A 103 -11.48 -1.81 -27.16
N SER A 104 -11.37 -2.82 -28.04
CA SER A 104 -10.44 -3.94 -27.83
C SER A 104 -8.96 -3.51 -27.85
N GLN A 105 -8.68 -2.36 -28.47
CA GLN A 105 -7.40 -1.66 -28.47
C GLN A 105 -7.72 -0.20 -28.15
N PRO A 106 -7.64 0.23 -26.88
CA PRO A 106 -7.91 1.61 -26.52
C PRO A 106 -6.89 2.55 -27.16
N LEU A 107 -7.36 3.70 -27.64
CA LEU A 107 -6.54 4.65 -28.39
C LEU A 107 -6.63 6.05 -27.76
N LEU A 108 -5.48 6.69 -27.58
CA LEU A 108 -5.43 8.09 -27.15
C LEU A 108 -5.77 9.01 -28.33
N GLN A 109 -6.75 9.88 -28.14
CA GLN A 109 -7.22 10.81 -29.17
C GLN A 109 -7.06 12.25 -28.71
N TYR A 110 -6.82 13.14 -29.66
CA TYR A 110 -6.73 14.58 -29.46
C TYR A 110 -7.69 15.32 -30.41
N ALA A 111 -8.21 16.46 -29.96
CA ALA A 111 -8.96 17.40 -30.79
C ALA A 111 -8.77 18.85 -30.34
N LEU A 112 -9.05 19.78 -31.23
CA LEU A 112 -8.98 21.22 -30.99
C LEU A 112 -10.26 21.90 -31.47
N ILE A 113 -10.91 22.66 -30.59
CA ILE A 113 -12.18 23.35 -30.88
C ILE A 113 -12.04 24.82 -30.54
N ALA A 114 -12.37 25.72 -31.47
CA ALA A 114 -12.50 27.15 -31.17
C ALA A 114 -13.90 27.47 -30.62
N THR A 115 -13.98 28.26 -29.54
CA THR A 115 -15.24 28.59 -28.84
C THR A 115 -15.68 30.05 -28.99
N ASN A 116 -15.20 30.74 -30.04
CA ASN A 116 -15.51 32.15 -30.32
C ASN A 116 -16.92 32.33 -30.92
N GLY A 117 -17.95 32.08 -30.12
CA GLY A 117 -19.37 32.34 -30.42
C GLY A 117 -20.11 31.18 -31.09
N ILE A 118 -19.49 30.50 -32.07
CA ILE A 118 -19.95 29.22 -32.62
C ILE A 118 -18.80 28.24 -32.51
N ASP A 119 -19.03 27.12 -31.82
CA ASP A 119 -18.04 26.06 -31.67
C ASP A 119 -17.64 25.52 -33.05
N THR A 120 -16.36 25.68 -33.39
CA THR A 120 -15.80 25.23 -34.67
C THR A 120 -14.69 24.24 -34.38
N VAL A 121 -14.82 23.03 -34.91
CA VAL A 121 -13.75 22.02 -34.87
C VAL A 121 -12.63 22.51 -35.77
N LEU A 122 -11.44 22.71 -35.19
CA LEU A 122 -10.22 23.08 -35.92
C LEU A 122 -9.40 21.83 -36.25
N ILE A 123 -9.34 20.89 -35.30
CA ILE A 123 -8.73 19.57 -35.47
C ILE A 123 -9.73 18.56 -34.89
N SER A 124 -10.21 17.65 -35.73
CA SER A 124 -11.08 16.54 -35.36
C SER A 124 -10.30 15.43 -34.64
N ASN A 125 -11.00 14.38 -34.24
CA ASN A 125 -10.44 13.18 -33.61
C ASN A 125 -9.14 12.66 -34.27
N THR A 126 -8.02 12.92 -33.61
CA THR A 126 -6.67 12.64 -34.11
C THR A 126 -5.97 11.66 -33.19
N LEU A 127 -5.53 10.52 -33.73
CA LEU A 127 -4.83 9.49 -32.98
C LEU A 127 -3.44 9.96 -32.55
N ILE A 128 -3.18 10.02 -31.25
CA ILE A 128 -1.86 10.40 -30.71
C ILE A 128 -1.14 9.18 -30.15
N GLY A 129 0.18 9.11 -30.38
CA GLY A 129 1.03 8.10 -29.73
C GLY A 129 0.65 6.67 -30.10
N ALA A 130 0.48 6.39 -31.39
CA ALA A 130 0.01 5.10 -31.91
C ALA A 130 0.65 3.90 -31.21
N ASN A 131 -0.14 3.27 -30.33
CA ASN A 131 0.23 2.11 -29.55
C ASN A 131 -0.78 1.01 -29.81
N ASN A 132 -0.30 -0.23 -29.91
CA ASN A 132 -1.15 -1.41 -30.05
C ASN A 132 -1.42 -2.05 -28.67
N SER A 133 -1.49 -1.21 -27.63
CA SER A 133 -1.72 -1.64 -26.25
C SER A 133 -3.19 -1.99 -26.02
N THR A 134 -3.43 -2.88 -25.09
CA THR A 134 -4.78 -3.23 -24.61
C THR A 134 -5.20 -2.40 -23.39
N ALA A 135 -4.31 -1.57 -22.84
CA ALA A 135 -4.56 -0.82 -21.61
C ALA A 135 -3.91 0.56 -21.67
N VAL A 136 -4.65 1.55 -22.19
CA VAL A 136 -4.29 2.97 -22.16
C VAL A 136 -5.15 3.62 -21.09
N SER A 137 -4.56 4.45 -20.23
CA SER A 137 -5.26 5.07 -19.09
C SER A 137 -4.64 6.39 -18.67
N SER A 138 -5.40 7.12 -17.86
CA SER A 138 -5.01 8.30 -17.10
C SER A 138 -4.31 9.38 -17.94
N PRO A 139 -4.92 9.89 -19.04
CA PRO A 139 -4.34 10.98 -19.79
C PRO A 139 -4.43 12.29 -19.01
N SER A 140 -3.36 13.09 -19.03
CA SER A 140 -3.32 14.45 -18.51
C SER A 140 -2.68 15.39 -19.54
N LEU A 141 -3.15 16.63 -19.60
CA LEU A 141 -2.79 17.59 -20.64
C LEU A 141 -2.66 19.01 -20.07
N VAL A 142 -1.61 19.70 -20.51
CA VAL A 142 -1.36 21.12 -20.25
C VAL A 142 -0.86 21.83 -21.50
N ILE A 143 -0.97 23.17 -21.51
CA ILE A 143 -0.60 23.99 -22.67
C ILE A 143 0.47 24.98 -22.23
N ASP A 144 1.52 25.14 -23.02
CA ASP A 144 2.60 26.08 -22.73
C ASP A 144 2.36 27.48 -23.31
N SER A 145 3.30 28.41 -23.07
CA SER A 145 3.15 29.80 -23.48
C SER A 145 3.11 30.03 -25.01
N ASN A 146 3.49 29.02 -25.79
CA ASN A 146 3.44 29.05 -27.26
C ASN A 146 2.20 28.32 -27.81
N SER A 147 1.22 28.00 -26.96
CA SER A 147 0.05 27.19 -27.31
C SER A 147 0.39 25.78 -27.81
N ARG A 148 1.55 25.24 -27.40
CA ARG A 148 1.92 23.85 -27.65
C ARG A 148 1.36 22.98 -26.53
N VAL A 149 1.01 21.76 -26.87
CA VAL A 149 0.25 20.85 -26.02
C VAL A 149 1.18 19.76 -25.50
N HIS A 150 1.26 19.65 -24.18
CA HIS A 150 1.99 18.60 -23.49
C HIS A 150 0.98 17.58 -23.00
N ILE A 151 1.15 16.31 -23.39
CA ILE A 151 0.24 15.23 -23.01
C ILE A 151 1.05 14.10 -22.39
N VAL A 152 0.59 13.62 -21.23
CA VAL A 152 1.09 12.40 -20.59
C VAL A 152 -0.03 11.39 -20.46
N TRP A 153 0.31 10.10 -20.52
CA TRP A 153 -0.64 9.01 -20.30
C TRP A 153 0.10 7.74 -19.89
N ALA A 154 -0.64 6.78 -19.35
CA ALA A 154 -0.11 5.47 -19.01
C ALA A 154 -0.47 4.43 -20.08
N ILE A 155 0.47 3.53 -20.34
CA ILE A 155 0.13 2.14 -20.63
C ILE A 155 0.03 1.45 -19.28
N THR A 156 -1.19 1.11 -18.86
CA THR A 156 -1.46 0.60 -17.51
C THR A 156 -0.47 -0.52 -17.15
N ASP A 157 0.16 -0.37 -15.99
CA ASP A 157 1.14 -1.27 -15.41
C ASP A 157 2.49 -1.38 -16.13
N LEU A 158 2.70 -0.70 -17.27
CA LEU A 158 3.89 -0.85 -18.10
C LEU A 158 4.71 0.43 -18.22
N GLU A 159 4.12 1.49 -18.76
CA GLU A 159 4.87 2.66 -19.23
C GLU A 159 4.14 3.97 -18.91
N ILE A 160 4.91 5.02 -18.66
CA ILE A 160 4.44 6.41 -18.70
C ILE A 160 5.01 7.07 -19.95
N LEU A 161 4.13 7.62 -20.78
CA LEU A 161 4.45 8.19 -22.07
C LEU A 161 4.18 9.70 -22.05
N TYR A 162 4.95 10.43 -22.85
CA TYR A 162 4.87 11.87 -23.03
C TYR A 162 4.95 12.25 -24.51
N VAL A 163 4.18 13.25 -24.91
CA VAL A 163 4.27 13.87 -26.23
C VAL A 163 4.12 15.38 -26.12
N LEU A 164 4.88 16.09 -26.95
CA LEU A 164 4.73 17.53 -27.18
C LEU A 164 4.23 17.75 -28.61
N LEU A 165 3.05 18.37 -28.74
CA LEU A 165 2.43 18.71 -30.01
C LEU A 165 2.44 20.23 -30.21
N ASP A 166 2.62 20.68 -31.44
CA ASP A 166 2.34 22.05 -31.88
C ASP A 166 1.17 22.04 -32.87
N PRO A 167 -0.06 22.32 -32.41
CA PRO A 167 -1.23 22.34 -33.27
C PRO A 167 -1.20 23.45 -34.34
N SER A 168 -0.33 24.46 -34.21
CA SER A 168 -0.22 25.52 -35.23
C SER A 168 0.47 25.05 -36.51
N LEU A 169 1.08 23.87 -36.49
CA LEU A 169 1.68 23.22 -37.66
C LEU A 169 0.65 22.44 -38.49
N ASP A 170 -0.56 22.28 -37.99
CA ASP A 170 -1.71 21.77 -38.74
C ASP A 170 -2.35 22.89 -39.60
N ASP A 171 -3.11 22.53 -40.63
CA ASP A 171 -3.82 23.51 -41.46
C ASP A 171 -5.16 23.98 -40.86
N LEU A 172 -5.61 23.36 -39.76
CA LEU A 172 -6.76 23.73 -38.93
C LEU A 172 -8.08 23.79 -39.72
N ASP A 173 -8.23 22.91 -40.70
CA ASP A 173 -9.40 22.90 -41.61
C ASP A 173 -10.62 22.14 -41.04
N GLY A 174 -10.46 21.53 -39.87
CA GLY A 174 -11.47 20.75 -39.16
C GLY A 174 -11.42 19.25 -39.42
N ASP A 175 -10.47 18.75 -40.21
CA ASP A 175 -10.21 17.33 -40.39
C ASP A 175 -9.29 16.74 -39.29
N ALA A 176 -8.86 15.49 -39.45
CA ALA A 176 -7.97 14.84 -38.49
C ALA A 176 -6.53 15.31 -38.72
N GLY A 177 -5.89 15.82 -37.66
CA GLY A 177 -4.63 16.54 -37.79
C GLY A 177 -3.44 15.68 -38.26
N ASP A 178 -2.49 16.34 -38.93
CA ASP A 178 -1.26 15.69 -39.40
C ASP A 178 -0.26 15.51 -38.24
N THR A 179 -0.41 14.39 -37.53
CA THR A 179 0.45 14.02 -36.39
C THR A 179 1.94 13.94 -36.73
N ALA A 180 2.30 13.66 -37.99
CA ALA A 180 3.70 13.60 -38.39
C ALA A 180 4.34 15.00 -38.42
N ASN A 181 3.54 16.04 -38.66
CA ASN A 181 3.99 17.42 -38.66
C ASN A 181 3.82 18.09 -37.29
N MET A 182 2.70 17.83 -36.61
CA MET A 182 2.40 18.44 -35.30
C MET A 182 3.29 17.93 -34.16
N THR A 183 3.81 16.70 -34.24
CA THR A 183 4.59 16.12 -33.13
C THR A 183 6.00 16.66 -33.08
N LEU A 184 6.32 17.42 -32.03
CA LEU A 184 7.68 17.94 -31.79
C LEU A 184 8.54 16.92 -31.03
N VAL A 185 7.96 16.22 -30.06
CA VAL A 185 8.66 15.23 -29.21
C VAL A 185 7.73 14.07 -28.89
N SER A 186 8.26 12.85 -28.94
CA SER A 186 7.69 11.67 -28.29
C SER A 186 8.74 11.08 -27.35
N TYR A 187 8.38 10.84 -26.09
CA TYR A 187 9.32 10.39 -25.06
C TYR A 187 8.67 9.38 -24.10
N THR A 188 9.41 8.33 -23.76
CA THR A 188 9.01 7.39 -22.70
C THR A 188 9.57 7.89 -21.37
N VAL A 189 8.69 8.36 -20.50
CA VAL A 189 9.06 8.91 -19.18
C VAL A 189 9.57 7.82 -18.26
N ALA A 190 8.87 6.68 -18.23
CA ALA A 190 9.24 5.54 -17.41
C ALA A 190 8.80 4.23 -18.06
N ASP A 191 9.67 3.21 -18.01
CA ASP A 191 9.44 1.86 -18.52
C ASP A 191 10.22 0.82 -17.69
N GLY A 192 10.08 -0.46 -18.05
CA GLY A 192 10.84 -1.55 -17.44
C GLY A 192 10.20 -2.15 -16.18
N THR A 193 11.02 -2.58 -15.22
CA THR A 193 10.56 -3.29 -14.01
C THR A 193 9.74 -2.38 -13.12
N GLY A 194 8.58 -2.82 -12.64
CA GLY A 194 7.66 -2.03 -11.85
C GLY A 194 6.29 -1.98 -12.50
N VAL A 195 5.31 -1.49 -11.76
CA VAL A 195 3.92 -1.28 -12.15
C VAL A 195 3.65 0.21 -12.06
N ARG A 196 3.16 0.79 -13.16
CA ARG A 196 3.05 2.25 -13.35
C ARG A 196 1.63 2.67 -13.68
N SER A 197 1.20 3.77 -13.07
CA SER A 197 -0.13 4.34 -13.32
C SER A 197 -0.19 5.82 -12.98
N ASP A 198 -1.32 6.42 -13.34
CA ASP A 198 -1.80 7.72 -12.85
C ASP A 198 -0.79 8.87 -13.01
N PRO A 199 -0.28 9.13 -14.22
CA PRO A 199 0.56 10.29 -14.43
C PRO A 199 -0.26 11.58 -14.38
N ASP A 200 0.38 12.65 -13.89
CA ASP A 200 -0.13 14.00 -14.00
C ASP A 200 1.01 14.96 -14.42
N ILE A 201 0.64 16.07 -15.07
CA ILE A 201 1.59 17.02 -15.65
C ILE A 201 1.23 18.46 -15.32
N ALA A 202 2.26 19.27 -15.04
CA ALA A 202 2.15 20.72 -14.94
C ALA A 202 3.27 21.41 -15.72
N ILE A 203 3.03 22.66 -16.14
CA ILE A 203 4.00 23.47 -16.87
C ILE A 203 4.45 24.66 -16.02
N ASP A 204 5.75 24.95 -15.98
CA ASP A 204 6.30 26.11 -15.29
C ASP A 204 6.30 27.38 -16.17
N SER A 205 6.73 28.51 -15.60
CA SER A 205 6.76 29.79 -16.33
C SER A 205 7.78 29.84 -17.49
N TYR A 206 8.65 28.83 -17.62
CA TYR A 206 9.66 28.70 -18.67
C TYR A 206 9.30 27.62 -19.69
N ASP A 207 8.05 27.14 -19.69
CA ASP A 207 7.57 26.05 -20.53
C ASP A 207 8.28 24.70 -20.24
N GLY A 208 8.79 24.52 -19.02
CA GLY A 208 9.27 23.23 -18.52
C GLY A 208 8.13 22.35 -18.02
N ALA A 209 8.07 21.12 -18.50
CA ALA A 209 7.07 20.13 -18.12
C ALA A 209 7.53 19.35 -16.88
N HIS A 210 6.66 19.30 -15.89
CA HIS A 210 6.84 18.56 -14.64
C HIS A 210 5.86 17.41 -14.60
N VAL A 211 6.35 16.18 -14.55
CA VAL A 211 5.50 14.98 -14.59
C VAL A 211 5.66 14.20 -13.29
N VAL A 212 4.54 13.79 -12.71
CA VAL A 212 4.46 12.89 -11.55
C VAL A 212 3.68 11.65 -11.92
N TRP A 213 3.97 10.51 -11.29
CA TRP A 213 3.25 9.25 -11.51
C TRP A 213 3.44 8.29 -10.33
N VAL A 214 2.65 7.22 -10.32
CA VAL A 214 2.80 6.09 -9.40
C VAL A 214 3.71 5.04 -10.04
N ASP A 215 4.71 4.53 -9.30
CA ASP A 215 5.56 3.42 -9.74
C ASP A 215 5.90 2.50 -8.55
N THR A 216 5.93 1.19 -8.77
CA THR A 216 6.39 0.19 -7.78
C THR A 216 7.86 -0.20 -7.95
N TYR A 217 8.55 0.38 -8.92
CA TYR A 217 9.99 0.20 -9.07
C TYR A 217 10.72 0.65 -7.79
N ASP A 218 11.44 -0.26 -7.16
CA ASP A 218 12.18 0.01 -5.92
C ASP A 218 13.59 -0.56 -6.04
N PRO A 219 14.55 0.21 -6.62
CA PRO A 219 15.87 -0.30 -6.95
C PRO A 219 16.69 -0.71 -5.72
N GLN A 220 16.33 -0.22 -4.53
CA GLN A 220 17.03 -0.51 -3.29
C GLN A 220 16.28 -1.52 -2.41
N MET A 221 15.08 -1.96 -2.83
CA MET A 221 14.18 -2.83 -2.06
C MET A 221 13.88 -2.30 -0.65
N LEU A 222 13.93 -0.98 -0.46
CA LEU A 222 13.68 -0.34 0.83
C LEU A 222 12.19 -0.20 1.14
N TYR A 223 11.37 -0.21 0.10
CA TYR A 223 9.93 -0.01 0.11
C TYR A 223 9.15 -1.26 -0.31
N PHE A 224 9.83 -2.40 -0.45
CA PHE A 224 9.24 -3.72 -0.73
C PHE A 224 8.27 -3.74 -1.93
N GLY A 225 8.53 -2.92 -2.95
CA GLY A 225 7.66 -2.81 -4.12
C GLY A 225 6.30 -2.16 -3.85
N THR A 226 6.13 -1.45 -2.73
CA THR A 226 4.93 -0.63 -2.51
C THR A 226 4.85 0.53 -3.52
N PRO A 227 3.65 1.03 -3.85
CA PRO A 227 3.51 2.22 -4.69
C PRO A 227 4.26 3.44 -4.14
N LEU A 228 5.07 4.05 -4.99
CA LEU A 228 5.84 5.27 -4.74
C LEU A 228 5.39 6.37 -5.70
N ILE A 229 5.59 7.63 -5.30
CA ILE A 229 5.35 8.76 -6.19
C ILE A 229 6.70 9.19 -6.75
N TYR A 230 6.76 9.21 -8.08
CA TYR A 230 7.91 9.65 -8.84
C TYR A 230 7.69 11.02 -9.44
N TYR A 231 8.80 11.67 -9.77
CA TYR A 231 8.83 13.00 -10.37
C TYR A 231 9.96 13.10 -11.40
N THR A 232 9.69 13.78 -12.51
CA THR A 232 10.67 14.15 -13.54
C THR A 232 10.41 15.58 -14.04
N MET A 233 11.43 16.21 -14.62
CA MET A 233 11.30 17.51 -15.29
C MET A 233 11.89 17.43 -16.69
N LEU A 234 11.09 17.80 -17.68
CA LEU A 234 11.39 17.77 -19.11
C LEU A 234 11.34 19.20 -19.66
N THR A 235 12.21 19.54 -20.61
CA THR A 235 12.21 20.85 -21.24
C THR A 235 12.34 20.72 -22.75
N TYR A 236 11.70 21.63 -23.49
CA TYR A 236 11.86 21.79 -24.92
C TYR A 236 12.18 23.25 -25.23
N ASP A 237 13.41 23.53 -25.62
CA ASP A 237 13.89 24.90 -25.80
C ASP A 237 13.49 25.51 -27.16
N SER A 238 13.71 26.82 -27.31
CA SER A 238 13.43 27.53 -28.57
C SER A 238 14.30 27.10 -29.75
N SER A 239 15.37 26.32 -29.52
CA SER A 239 16.20 25.74 -30.58
C SER A 239 15.66 24.40 -31.10
N GLY A 240 14.62 23.87 -30.46
CA GLY A 240 14.02 22.59 -30.76
C GLY A 240 14.67 21.42 -30.03
N THR A 241 15.45 21.69 -28.98
CA THR A 241 16.14 20.66 -28.20
C THR A 241 15.28 20.20 -27.04
N PHE A 242 15.09 18.88 -26.92
CA PHE A 242 14.43 18.23 -25.79
C PHE A 242 15.45 17.68 -24.81
N ASP A 243 15.27 17.98 -23.52
CA ASP A 243 16.17 17.56 -22.44
C ASP A 243 15.41 17.12 -21.18
N VAL A 244 15.99 16.17 -20.45
CA VAL A 244 15.55 15.76 -19.12
C VAL A 244 16.38 16.51 -18.08
N MET A 245 15.77 17.48 -17.41
CA MET A 245 16.45 18.36 -16.45
C MET A 245 16.56 17.74 -15.07
N ILE A 246 15.51 17.01 -14.65
CA ILE A 246 15.52 16.20 -13.43
C ILE A 246 15.09 14.81 -13.84
N ASN A 247 15.95 13.82 -13.62
CA ASN A 247 15.64 12.43 -13.93
C ASN A 247 14.66 11.84 -12.90
N ASN A 248 14.06 10.70 -13.23
CA ASN A 248 13.05 10.00 -12.43
C ASN A 248 13.51 9.85 -10.98
N SER A 249 12.84 10.59 -10.09
CA SER A 249 13.20 10.72 -8.68
C SER A 249 12.02 10.35 -7.78
N ILE A 250 12.25 9.48 -6.80
CA ILE A 250 11.26 9.16 -5.75
C ILE A 250 11.13 10.37 -4.82
N ILE A 251 9.92 10.89 -4.67
CA ILE A 251 9.65 12.04 -3.78
C ILE A 251 8.96 11.63 -2.46
N THR A 252 8.64 10.35 -2.29
CA THR A 252 7.97 9.85 -1.09
C THR A 252 8.91 9.02 -0.20
N PRO A 253 9.13 9.41 1.07
CA PRO A 253 10.22 8.85 1.90
C PRO A 253 9.78 7.72 2.84
N ALA A 254 8.63 7.06 2.63
CA ALA A 254 8.05 6.16 3.62
C ALA A 254 7.24 5.00 3.01
N LEU A 255 7.16 3.91 3.78
CA LEU A 255 6.24 2.80 3.51
C LEU A 255 4.78 3.27 3.61
N GLY A 256 3.94 2.68 2.78
CA GLY A 256 2.51 3.00 2.71
C GLY A 256 2.03 2.97 1.27
N PHE A 257 0.73 2.74 1.09
CA PHE A 257 0.11 2.83 -0.23
C PHE A 257 -0.01 4.30 -0.62
N LYS A 258 0.36 4.58 -1.87
CA LYS A 258 0.31 5.91 -2.46
C LYS A 258 -0.34 5.82 -3.82
N GLY A 259 -1.21 6.77 -4.12
CA GLY A 259 -1.95 6.76 -5.37
C GLY A 259 -2.40 8.15 -5.78
N ASN A 260 -2.90 8.25 -7.01
CA ASN A 260 -3.57 9.43 -7.54
C ASN A 260 -2.79 10.74 -7.30
N PRO A 261 -1.50 10.82 -7.71
CA PRO A 261 -0.75 12.05 -7.57
C PRO A 261 -1.36 13.14 -8.45
N ALA A 262 -1.33 14.37 -7.95
CA ALA A 262 -1.63 15.56 -8.74
C ALA A 262 -0.53 16.59 -8.56
N ILE A 263 -0.19 17.28 -9.64
CA ILE A 263 0.86 18.29 -9.66
C ILE A 263 0.31 19.64 -10.10
N SER A 264 0.83 20.71 -9.50
CA SER A 264 0.55 22.07 -9.92
C SER A 264 1.77 22.96 -9.69
N MET A 265 1.77 24.10 -10.36
CA MET A 265 2.80 25.12 -10.20
C MET A 265 2.29 26.27 -9.34
N GLY A 266 2.97 26.51 -8.22
CA GLY A 266 2.80 27.70 -7.39
C GLY A 266 3.64 28.88 -7.89
N ALA A 267 3.53 30.02 -7.20
CA ALA A 267 4.33 31.20 -7.48
C ALA A 267 5.84 30.90 -7.49
N ASN A 268 6.58 31.60 -8.36
CA ASN A 268 8.02 31.42 -8.57
C ASN A 268 8.44 30.00 -8.99
N ASN A 269 7.60 29.30 -9.75
CA ASN A 269 7.83 27.91 -10.19
C ASN A 269 8.04 26.94 -9.02
N THR A 270 7.31 27.16 -7.92
CA THR A 270 7.30 26.20 -6.81
C THR A 270 6.45 25.00 -7.22
N VAL A 271 7.06 23.83 -7.34
CA VAL A 271 6.34 22.59 -7.65
C VAL A 271 5.55 22.14 -6.42
N ILE A 272 4.23 21.96 -6.58
CA ILE A 272 3.35 21.42 -5.54
C ILE A 272 2.83 20.08 -6.02
N VAL A 273 3.16 19.02 -5.29
CA VAL A 273 2.65 17.66 -5.54
C VAL A 273 1.82 17.22 -4.35
N VAL A 274 0.63 16.69 -4.62
CA VAL A 274 -0.26 16.06 -3.64
C VAL A 274 -0.53 14.62 -4.08
N TRP A 275 -0.79 13.73 -3.14
CA TRP A 275 -1.09 12.32 -3.42
C TRP A 275 -1.93 11.74 -2.28
N GLU A 276 -2.62 10.63 -2.54
CA GLU A 276 -3.24 9.82 -1.50
C GLU A 276 -2.17 9.04 -0.75
N ASP A 277 -2.24 8.98 0.57
CA ASP A 277 -1.23 8.34 1.40
C ASP A 277 -1.89 7.61 2.57
N THR A 278 -1.46 6.38 2.86
CA THR A 278 -1.97 5.62 4.02
C THR A 278 -1.39 6.09 5.36
N ARG A 279 -0.43 7.02 5.40
CA ARG A 279 0.07 7.58 6.64
C ARG A 279 -1.07 8.30 7.39
N GLY A 280 -1.15 8.09 8.69
CA GLY A 280 -2.28 8.55 9.50
C GLY A 280 -3.49 7.61 9.49
N SER A 281 -3.47 6.53 8.70
CA SER A 281 -4.50 5.50 8.76
C SER A 281 -4.49 4.76 10.09
N LEU A 282 -5.67 4.26 10.44
CA LEU A 282 -5.89 3.33 11.56
C LEU A 282 -6.09 1.94 10.99
N ILE A 283 -5.25 1.00 11.38
CA ILE A 283 -5.36 -0.41 11.03
C ILE A 283 -5.69 -1.19 12.29
N GLU A 284 -6.65 -2.11 12.18
CA GLU A 284 -6.90 -3.13 13.19
C GLU A 284 -6.74 -4.51 12.56
N TYR A 285 -5.94 -5.37 13.18
CA TYR A 285 -5.86 -6.75 12.77
C TYR A 285 -6.18 -7.72 13.91
N VAL A 286 -6.87 -8.78 13.53
CA VAL A 286 -7.17 -9.93 14.38
C VAL A 286 -6.33 -11.12 13.90
N GLY A 287 -5.34 -11.53 14.69
CA GLY A 287 -4.63 -12.78 14.43
C GLY A 287 -5.42 -13.96 14.97
N LEU A 288 -5.56 -15.02 14.19
CA LEU A 288 -6.18 -16.28 14.63
C LEU A 288 -5.10 -17.35 14.64
N ILE A 289 -4.59 -17.63 15.82
CA ILE A 289 -3.36 -18.39 15.98
C ILE A 289 -3.68 -19.81 16.37
N ASP A 290 -3.24 -20.75 15.53
CA ASP A 290 -3.16 -22.15 15.88
C ASP A 290 -2.28 -22.35 17.11
N SER A 291 -2.89 -22.88 18.17
CA SER A 291 -2.24 -23.06 19.47
C SER A 291 -1.97 -24.53 19.79
N SER A 292 -2.05 -25.40 18.79
CA SER A 292 -1.89 -26.84 18.90
C SER A 292 -0.45 -27.25 19.26
N GLY A 293 -0.27 -28.55 19.52
CA GLY A 293 1.04 -29.13 19.77
C GLY A 293 1.99 -29.15 18.56
N SER A 294 1.50 -28.99 17.33
CA SER A 294 2.32 -29.01 16.11
C SER A 294 3.07 -27.69 15.90
N MET A 295 2.42 -26.59 16.26
CA MET A 295 2.98 -25.24 16.21
C MET A 295 4.08 -25.06 17.26
N THR A 296 5.35 -25.20 16.88
CA THR A 296 6.50 -25.10 17.78
C THR A 296 7.34 -23.87 17.46
N THR A 297 8.35 -24.01 16.59
CA THR A 297 9.18 -22.91 16.07
C THR A 297 8.37 -21.85 15.34
N GLU A 298 7.21 -22.23 14.82
CA GLU A 298 6.25 -21.36 14.16
C GLU A 298 5.73 -20.27 15.11
N TRP A 299 5.59 -20.56 16.41
CA TRP A 299 5.25 -19.54 17.40
C TRP A 299 6.38 -18.54 17.64
N GLU A 300 7.65 -18.99 17.62
CA GLU A 300 8.80 -18.08 17.71
C GLU A 300 8.82 -17.11 16.53
N ASP A 301 8.64 -17.63 15.32
CA ASP A 301 8.56 -16.85 14.09
C ASP A 301 7.35 -15.91 14.08
N MET A 302 6.18 -16.39 14.47
CA MET A 302 4.96 -15.58 14.58
C MET A 302 5.16 -14.40 15.55
N CYS A 303 5.76 -14.63 16.71
CA CYS A 303 6.06 -13.57 17.66
C CYS A 303 7.01 -12.52 17.06
N ALA A 304 8.04 -12.95 16.32
CA ALA A 304 8.92 -12.04 15.61
C ALA A 304 8.22 -11.31 14.45
N VAL A 305 7.31 -11.98 13.71
CA VAL A 305 6.52 -11.36 12.63
C VAL A 305 5.63 -10.25 13.16
N PHE A 306 4.91 -10.43 14.27
CA PHE A 306 4.03 -9.38 14.77
C PHE A 306 4.78 -8.29 15.54
N TYR A 307 5.68 -8.68 16.44
CA TYR A 307 6.27 -7.77 17.43
C TYR A 307 7.75 -7.44 17.19
N GLY A 308 8.40 -8.10 16.24
CA GLY A 308 9.81 -7.91 15.92
C GLY A 308 10.73 -8.85 16.70
N GLY A 309 11.88 -9.15 16.11
CA GLY A 309 12.90 -10.02 16.71
C GLY A 309 13.58 -10.90 15.67
N ASN A 310 14.30 -11.91 16.15
CA ASN A 310 14.91 -12.89 15.27
C ASN A 310 13.91 -14.00 14.94
N LEU A 311 13.80 -14.31 13.66
CA LEU A 311 13.20 -15.54 13.16
C LEU A 311 14.08 -16.73 13.55
N THR A 312 13.51 -17.93 13.52
CA THR A 312 14.19 -19.21 13.75
C THR A 312 15.27 -19.48 12.69
N SER A 313 15.17 -18.85 11.51
CA SER A 313 16.22 -18.81 10.49
C SER A 313 17.48 -18.04 10.94
N GLY A 314 17.38 -17.25 12.01
CA GLY A 314 18.41 -16.34 12.50
C GLY A 314 18.37 -14.94 11.86
N GLU A 315 17.49 -14.72 10.89
CA GLU A 315 17.27 -13.41 10.29
C GLU A 315 16.49 -12.50 11.25
N TYR A 316 16.84 -11.22 11.26
CA TYR A 316 16.11 -10.23 12.04
C TYR A 316 14.96 -9.66 11.21
N PHE A 317 13.76 -9.66 11.79
CA PHE A 317 12.61 -8.97 11.25
C PHE A 317 12.14 -7.90 12.23
N GLN A 318 11.83 -6.70 11.74
CA GLN A 318 11.44 -5.57 12.60
C GLN A 318 10.05 -5.76 13.22
N GLY A 319 9.22 -6.62 12.65
CA GLY A 319 7.83 -6.83 13.07
C GLY A 319 6.87 -5.94 12.29
N VAL A 320 5.70 -6.49 11.93
CA VAL A 320 4.66 -5.78 11.18
C VAL A 320 4.17 -4.56 11.94
N LYS A 321 3.88 -4.71 13.25
CA LYS A 321 3.40 -3.58 14.06
C LYS A 321 4.45 -2.46 14.14
N PRO A 322 5.72 -2.70 14.54
CA PRO A 322 6.74 -1.66 14.54
C PRO A 322 7.04 -1.04 13.17
N LEU A 323 6.95 -1.81 12.08
CA LEU A 323 7.13 -1.29 10.71
C LEU A 323 6.03 -0.29 10.34
N LEU A 324 4.77 -0.65 10.58
CA LEU A 324 3.62 0.21 10.28
C LEU A 324 3.60 1.45 11.18
N GLU A 325 3.93 1.32 12.47
CA GLU A 325 4.01 2.46 13.38
C GLU A 325 5.14 3.44 13.00
N GLN A 326 6.28 2.95 12.53
CA GLN A 326 7.35 3.81 11.99
C GLN A 326 6.88 4.57 10.74
N ALA A 327 5.98 3.96 9.96
CA ALA A 327 5.29 4.60 8.86
C ALA A 327 4.11 5.48 9.31
N SER A 328 4.00 5.89 10.58
CA SER A 328 2.90 6.75 11.07
C SER A 328 1.49 6.16 10.84
N ILE A 329 1.37 4.84 10.81
CA ILE A 329 0.09 4.12 10.80
C ILE A 329 -0.18 3.66 12.22
N THR A 330 -1.39 3.93 12.73
CA THR A 330 -1.77 3.44 14.06
C THR A 330 -2.23 2.00 13.94
N VAL A 331 -1.64 1.11 14.73
CA VAL A 331 -1.94 -0.33 14.71
C VAL A 331 -2.67 -0.74 15.99
N LEU A 332 -3.86 -1.31 15.82
CA LEU A 332 -4.63 -1.96 16.86
C LEU A 332 -4.58 -3.48 16.63
N GLU A 333 -3.99 -4.22 17.55
CA GLU A 333 -3.80 -5.66 17.38
C GLU A 333 -4.49 -6.45 18.46
N THR A 334 -5.20 -7.51 18.06
CA THR A 334 -5.59 -8.59 18.97
C THR A 334 -5.21 -9.92 18.34
N LEU A 335 -4.42 -10.74 19.03
CA LEU A 335 -4.11 -12.09 18.61
C LEU A 335 -4.93 -13.06 19.46
N TYR A 336 -5.69 -13.95 18.85
CA TYR A 336 -6.45 -14.97 19.55
C TYR A 336 -5.76 -16.32 19.43
N ALA A 337 -5.37 -16.90 20.56
CA ALA A 337 -5.01 -18.31 20.62
C ALA A 337 -6.31 -19.14 20.58
N LEU A 338 -6.52 -19.86 19.48
CA LEU A 338 -7.67 -20.76 19.30
C LEU A 338 -7.66 -21.82 20.40
N SER A 339 -8.79 -22.15 21.02
CA SER A 339 -8.86 -23.11 22.16
C SER A 339 -8.18 -22.60 23.45
N GLY A 340 -7.47 -21.47 23.39
CA GLY A 340 -6.91 -20.77 24.55
C GLY A 340 -5.62 -21.38 25.11
N GLN A 341 -4.88 -22.19 24.34
CA GLN A 341 -3.55 -22.63 24.77
C GLN A 341 -2.55 -21.46 24.69
N MET A 342 -1.80 -21.26 25.77
CA MET A 342 -0.92 -20.11 25.95
C MET A 342 0.54 -20.48 26.25
N SER A 343 0.85 -21.79 26.32
CA SER A 343 2.19 -22.30 26.60
C SER A 343 3.26 -21.59 25.78
N TYR A 344 3.05 -21.47 24.46
CA TYR A 344 3.98 -20.85 23.54
C TYR A 344 4.05 -19.32 23.73
N ALA A 345 2.90 -18.64 23.79
CA ALA A 345 2.85 -17.19 24.02
C ALA A 345 3.58 -16.79 25.33
N SER A 346 3.45 -17.61 26.38
CA SER A 346 4.05 -17.38 27.69
C SER A 346 5.56 -17.67 27.77
N SER A 347 6.12 -18.39 26.79
CA SER A 347 7.54 -18.78 26.77
C SER A 347 8.40 -17.94 25.82
N HIS A 348 7.80 -17.26 24.86
CA HIS A 348 8.54 -16.49 23.84
C HIS A 348 8.69 -15.02 24.20
N LYS A 349 9.94 -14.58 24.29
CA LYS A 349 10.28 -13.21 24.71
C LYS A 349 9.63 -12.12 23.85
N ASN A 350 9.53 -12.32 22.54
CA ASN A 350 8.95 -11.32 21.64
C ASN A 350 7.41 -11.21 21.79
N CYS A 351 6.76 -12.22 22.38
CA CYS A 351 5.33 -12.20 22.67
C CYS A 351 5.00 -11.81 24.12
N GLU A 352 5.99 -11.66 25.01
CA GLU A 352 5.77 -11.47 26.45
C GLU A 352 4.85 -10.28 26.74
N ASP A 353 5.12 -9.13 26.12
CA ASP A 353 4.32 -7.91 26.30
C ASP A 353 2.89 -8.10 25.76
N GLY A 354 2.73 -8.71 24.59
CA GLY A 354 1.42 -9.03 24.02
C GLY A 354 0.63 -10.01 24.88
N TYR A 355 1.28 -11.04 25.40
CA TYR A 355 0.72 -12.04 26.30
C TYR A 355 0.25 -11.42 27.62
N ILE A 356 1.06 -10.55 28.23
CA ILE A 356 0.67 -9.84 29.46
C ILE A 356 -0.49 -8.89 29.18
N THR A 357 -0.42 -8.14 28.07
CA THR A 357 -1.45 -7.16 27.68
C THR A 357 -2.81 -7.81 27.41
N GLY A 358 -2.83 -9.01 26.86
CA GLY A 358 -4.05 -9.80 26.63
C GLY A 358 -4.52 -10.59 27.86
N GLY A 359 -4.02 -10.26 29.06
CA GLY A 359 -4.48 -10.85 30.31
C GLY A 359 -3.87 -12.21 30.64
N SER A 360 -2.71 -12.54 30.07
CA SER A 360 -1.92 -13.74 30.40
C SER A 360 -2.70 -15.05 30.32
N GLY A 361 -3.58 -15.19 29.33
CA GLY A 361 -4.42 -16.38 29.14
C GLY A 361 -5.69 -16.42 30.00
N SER A 362 -5.97 -15.38 30.78
CA SER A 362 -7.19 -15.29 31.60
C SER A 362 -8.32 -14.51 30.93
N GLU A 363 -8.04 -13.77 29.85
CA GLU A 363 -9.03 -12.95 29.15
C GLU A 363 -9.33 -13.46 27.74
N GLY A 364 -10.62 -13.43 27.39
CA GLY A 364 -11.12 -13.65 26.04
C GLY A 364 -11.34 -12.35 25.27
N PRO A 365 -12.20 -12.36 24.22
CA PRO A 365 -12.56 -11.16 23.47
C PRO A 365 -13.03 -10.02 24.39
N ARG A 366 -12.65 -8.79 24.03
CA ARG A 366 -13.04 -7.58 24.77
C ARG A 366 -14.51 -7.25 24.55
N ASN A 367 -15.17 -6.64 25.53
CA ASN A 367 -16.53 -6.12 25.40
C ASN A 367 -16.63 -4.77 24.66
N THR A 368 -15.50 -4.18 24.28
CA THR A 368 -15.40 -2.89 23.56
C THR A 368 -14.30 -2.98 22.52
N SER A 369 -14.40 -2.19 21.47
CA SER A 369 -13.34 -2.09 20.48
C SER A 369 -12.07 -1.44 21.01
N LEU A 370 -10.94 -1.74 20.37
CA LEU A 370 -9.66 -1.06 20.60
C LEU A 370 -9.70 0.39 20.13
N GLY A 371 -8.72 1.19 20.56
CA GLY A 371 -8.60 2.58 20.13
C GLY A 371 -9.68 3.51 20.68
N GLN A 372 -10.27 3.19 21.84
CA GLN A 372 -11.18 4.13 22.56
C GLN A 372 -10.48 5.45 22.91
N ASN A 373 -9.16 5.41 23.01
CA ASN A 373 -8.25 6.54 23.09
C ASN A 373 -6.90 6.14 22.47
N VAL A 374 -6.02 7.13 22.26
CA VAL A 374 -4.71 6.92 21.60
C VAL A 374 -3.75 5.99 22.34
N SER A 375 -4.03 5.65 23.60
CA SER A 375 -3.24 4.71 24.40
C SER A 375 -3.89 3.34 24.60
N ASP A 376 -5.06 3.11 24.00
CA ASP A 376 -5.76 1.83 24.13
C ASP A 376 -5.18 0.78 23.18
N THR A 377 -4.06 0.20 23.60
CA THR A 377 -3.36 -0.90 22.93
C THR A 377 -3.57 -2.23 23.66
N THR A 378 -4.67 -2.36 24.42
CA THR A 378 -4.88 -3.49 25.34
C THR A 378 -5.44 -4.77 24.67
N GLY A 379 -5.18 -4.93 23.37
CA GLY A 379 -5.65 -6.08 22.59
C GLY A 379 -4.82 -7.31 22.95
N GLY A 380 -3.53 -7.30 22.61
CA GLY A 380 -2.58 -8.33 23.04
C GLY A 380 -2.99 -9.75 22.62
N ILE A 381 -2.49 -10.76 23.32
CA ILE A 381 -2.78 -12.18 23.04
C ILE A 381 -3.86 -12.69 24.01
N ARG A 382 -5.02 -13.07 23.48
CA ARG A 382 -6.24 -13.46 24.22
C ARG A 382 -6.68 -14.87 23.86
N SER A 383 -7.45 -15.52 24.72
CA SER A 383 -8.02 -16.85 24.41
C SER A 383 -9.28 -16.74 23.55
N LEU A 384 -9.46 -17.63 22.57
CA LEU A 384 -10.74 -17.78 21.87
C LEU A 384 -11.35 -19.14 22.15
N GLY A 385 -12.53 -19.14 22.78
CA GLY A 385 -13.27 -20.35 23.19
C GLY A 385 -14.52 -20.65 22.36
N ALA A 386 -14.82 -19.84 21.36
CA ALA A 386 -15.95 -20.03 20.46
C ALA A 386 -15.64 -19.52 19.06
N VAL A 387 -16.13 -20.22 18.05
CA VAL A 387 -15.96 -19.94 16.62
C VAL A 387 -17.27 -20.17 15.88
N MET A 388 -17.31 -19.91 14.57
CA MET A 388 -18.50 -20.03 13.74
C MET A 388 -18.32 -21.10 12.67
N TYR A 389 -19.23 -22.06 12.60
CA TYR A 389 -19.25 -23.07 11.55
C TYR A 389 -20.69 -23.50 11.24
N ASN A 390 -21.02 -23.67 9.97
CA ASN A 390 -22.34 -24.06 9.49
C ASN A 390 -23.45 -23.15 10.08
N ASN A 391 -23.20 -21.84 10.02
CA ASN A 391 -24.08 -20.78 10.51
C ASN A 391 -24.47 -20.90 12.00
N SER A 392 -23.67 -21.60 12.80
CA SER A 392 -23.90 -21.82 14.22
C SER A 392 -22.62 -21.56 15.02
N SER A 393 -22.79 -21.15 16.28
CA SER A 393 -21.66 -21.07 17.20
C SER A 393 -21.20 -22.47 17.57
N LEU A 394 -19.89 -22.67 17.48
CA LEU A 394 -19.19 -23.86 17.93
C LEU A 394 -18.31 -23.47 19.12
N SER A 395 -18.50 -24.12 20.26
CA SER A 395 -17.60 -23.93 21.40
C SER A 395 -16.37 -24.81 21.23
N ILE A 396 -15.19 -24.22 21.39
CA ILE A 396 -13.90 -24.87 21.24
C ILE A 396 -13.21 -24.98 22.61
N PRO A 397 -13.39 -26.10 23.33
CA PRO A 397 -12.79 -26.29 24.65
C PRO A 397 -11.27 -26.46 24.54
N THR A 398 -10.54 -26.00 25.56
CA THR A 398 -9.08 -26.04 25.59
C THR A 398 -8.50 -27.42 25.36
N ASP A 399 -7.62 -27.50 24.35
CA ASP A 399 -6.88 -28.68 23.94
C ASP A 399 -5.53 -28.32 23.30
N TRP A 400 -4.92 -29.30 22.63
CA TRP A 400 -3.59 -29.21 21.98
C TRP A 400 -3.61 -29.84 20.58
N GLY A 401 -4.76 -29.82 19.91
CA GLY A 401 -4.95 -30.42 18.59
C GLY A 401 -6.23 -29.90 17.94
N TYR A 402 -7.22 -30.78 17.77
CA TYR A 402 -8.42 -30.53 16.97
C TYR A 402 -9.11 -29.17 17.18
N ASN A 403 -9.32 -28.69 18.41
CA ASN A 403 -10.00 -27.40 18.63
C ASN A 403 -9.06 -26.19 18.48
N SER A 404 -7.78 -26.36 18.79
CA SER A 404 -6.74 -25.34 18.61
C SER A 404 -6.39 -25.08 17.14
N GLU A 405 -6.78 -25.94 16.21
CA GLU A 405 -6.51 -25.82 14.77
C GLU A 405 -7.68 -25.20 13.97
N MET A 406 -8.76 -24.76 14.64
CA MET A 406 -9.99 -24.26 13.98
C MET A 406 -9.88 -22.83 13.39
N TRP A 407 -8.85 -22.57 12.59
CA TRP A 407 -8.59 -21.24 12.02
C TRP A 407 -9.59 -20.85 10.93
N GLY A 408 -10.19 -21.81 10.20
CA GLY A 408 -11.29 -21.55 9.27
C GLY A 408 -12.53 -21.01 9.99
N PRO A 409 -13.13 -21.78 10.93
CA PRO A 409 -14.23 -21.31 11.76
C PRO A 409 -13.93 -20.04 12.56
N GLY A 410 -12.69 -19.87 13.03
CA GLY A 410 -12.23 -18.64 13.68
C GLY A 410 -12.26 -17.43 12.75
N SER A 411 -11.90 -17.61 11.48
CA SER A 411 -11.94 -16.57 10.45
C SER A 411 -13.38 -16.15 10.16
N THR A 412 -14.29 -17.12 10.01
CA THR A 412 -15.74 -16.85 9.91
C THR A 412 -16.24 -16.06 11.11
N TRP A 413 -15.86 -16.43 12.32
CA TRP A 413 -16.25 -15.71 13.54
C TRP A 413 -15.77 -14.25 13.55
N ALA A 414 -14.49 -14.02 13.22
CA ALA A 414 -13.92 -12.67 13.22
C ALA A 414 -14.63 -11.77 12.21
N CYS A 415 -14.92 -12.29 11.01
CA CYS A 415 -15.60 -11.56 9.95
C CYS A 415 -17.09 -11.30 10.26
N LEU A 416 -17.81 -12.30 10.79
CA LEU A 416 -19.19 -12.13 11.23
C LEU A 416 -19.34 -11.16 12.42
N SER A 417 -18.30 -10.99 13.24
CA SER A 417 -18.29 -10.01 14.33
C SER A 417 -18.33 -8.55 13.84
N TRP A 418 -17.98 -8.28 12.58
CA TRP A 418 -18.15 -6.96 11.97
C TRP A 418 -19.40 -6.84 11.12
N ARG A 419 -19.70 -7.87 10.32
CA ARG A 419 -20.94 -7.92 9.55
C ARG A 419 -21.53 -9.32 9.59
N ASP A 420 -22.68 -9.46 10.22
CA ASP A 420 -23.33 -10.77 10.34
C ASP A 420 -24.13 -11.15 9.09
N ASN A 421 -24.68 -12.37 9.10
CA ASN A 421 -25.49 -12.91 8.00
C ASN A 421 -26.83 -12.19 7.78
N SER A 422 -27.25 -11.31 8.70
CA SER A 422 -28.40 -10.42 8.53
C SER A 422 -28.00 -9.07 7.92
N GLY A 423 -26.70 -8.86 7.67
CA GLY A 423 -26.13 -7.64 7.12
C GLY A 423 -25.95 -6.52 8.15
N ILE A 424 -26.01 -6.83 9.46
CA ILE A 424 -25.87 -5.84 10.53
C ILE A 424 -24.38 -5.54 10.78
N THR A 425 -24.06 -4.26 11.00
CA THR A 425 -22.70 -3.77 11.32
C THR A 425 -22.75 -2.75 12.47
N PRO A 426 -21.98 -2.93 13.57
CA PRO A 426 -21.19 -4.12 13.91
C PRO A 426 -22.05 -5.38 14.00
N GLY A 427 -21.51 -6.52 13.57
CA GLY A 427 -22.21 -7.79 13.56
C GLY A 427 -22.34 -8.39 14.95
N ASN A 428 -23.23 -9.37 15.09
CA ASN A 428 -23.44 -10.09 16.35
C ASN A 428 -23.59 -11.59 16.06
N PRO A 429 -22.49 -12.30 15.77
CA PRO A 429 -22.55 -13.75 15.61
C PRO A 429 -23.10 -14.41 16.89
N PRO A 430 -23.74 -15.59 16.78
CA PRO A 430 -24.38 -16.24 17.92
C PRO A 430 -23.40 -16.87 18.92
N THR A 431 -22.26 -16.23 19.19
CA THR A 431 -21.26 -16.71 20.17
C THR A 431 -21.46 -16.05 21.54
N GLN A 432 -20.74 -16.53 22.55
CA GLN A 432 -20.81 -15.95 23.89
C GLN A 432 -20.09 -14.61 24.00
N LEU A 433 -19.07 -14.37 23.15
CA LEU A 433 -18.23 -13.17 23.15
C LEU A 433 -17.73 -12.92 21.72
N ASP A 434 -18.16 -11.80 21.13
CA ASP A 434 -17.80 -11.41 19.77
C ASP A 434 -16.62 -10.43 19.79
N HIS A 435 -15.87 -10.36 18.69
CA HIS A 435 -14.83 -9.35 18.58
C HIS A 435 -15.44 -7.99 18.22
N HIS A 436 -15.22 -7.00 19.06
CA HIS A 436 -15.66 -5.65 18.78
C HIS A 436 -14.61 -4.91 17.96
N TRP A 437 -14.83 -4.80 16.64
CA TRP A 437 -13.96 -4.03 15.77
C TRP A 437 -14.10 -2.52 15.98
N ASN A 438 -13.00 -1.79 15.80
CA ASN A 438 -12.99 -0.34 15.68
C ASN A 438 -13.64 0.07 14.35
N PRO A 439 -14.70 0.89 14.37
CA PRO A 439 -15.42 1.25 13.15
C PRO A 439 -14.59 2.10 12.19
N ASN A 440 -13.58 2.82 12.67
CA ASN A 440 -12.74 3.71 11.89
C ASN A 440 -11.48 3.03 11.34
N ALA A 441 -11.20 1.78 11.75
CA ALA A 441 -10.02 1.07 11.29
C ALA A 441 -10.27 0.30 9.99
N THR A 442 -9.25 0.22 9.14
CA THR A 442 -9.14 -0.85 8.13
C THR A 442 -8.96 -2.17 8.86
N LYS A 443 -9.74 -3.18 8.50
CA LYS A 443 -9.87 -4.43 9.26
C LYS A 443 -9.21 -5.57 8.51
N LEU A 444 -8.33 -6.29 9.20
CA LEU A 444 -7.66 -7.46 8.64
C LEU A 444 -7.78 -8.66 9.57
N ILE A 445 -7.94 -9.85 9.01
CA ILE A 445 -7.74 -11.09 9.76
C ILE A 445 -6.44 -11.76 9.31
N ILE A 446 -5.71 -12.33 10.25
CA ILE A 446 -4.42 -12.98 10.00
C ILE A 446 -4.45 -14.39 10.62
N PRO A 447 -5.07 -15.38 9.95
CA PRO A 447 -4.97 -16.75 10.40
C PRO A 447 -3.55 -17.27 10.21
N VAL A 448 -3.03 -17.94 11.25
CA VAL A 448 -1.71 -18.56 11.28
C VAL A 448 -1.85 -20.01 11.70
N ALA A 449 -1.52 -20.95 10.82
CA ALA A 449 -1.62 -22.38 11.10
C ALA A 449 -0.66 -23.21 10.23
N ASP A 450 -0.24 -24.37 10.73
CA ASP A 450 0.50 -25.39 9.97
C ASP A 450 -0.38 -26.57 9.54
N GLU A 451 -1.65 -26.62 9.95
CA GLU A 451 -2.60 -27.67 9.63
C GLU A 451 -3.92 -27.18 8.96
N GLY A 452 -4.78 -28.14 8.61
CA GLY A 452 -6.07 -27.90 7.95
C GLY A 452 -7.04 -27.01 8.77
N PRO A 453 -7.95 -26.28 8.09
CA PRO A 453 -8.79 -25.25 8.70
C PRO A 453 -9.89 -25.73 9.64
N TYR A 454 -10.32 -26.98 9.52
CA TYR A 454 -11.39 -27.54 10.34
C TYR A 454 -10.85 -28.63 11.28
N GLY A 455 -10.02 -28.18 12.22
CA GLY A 455 -9.46 -29.03 13.28
C GLY A 455 -8.30 -29.89 12.82
N GLY A 456 -7.48 -29.31 11.96
CA GLY A 456 -6.19 -29.84 11.56
C GLY A 456 -6.24 -30.95 10.54
N SER A 457 -5.08 -31.56 10.34
CA SER A 457 -4.87 -32.60 9.35
C SER A 457 -5.10 -33.99 9.93
N GLY A 458 -5.31 -34.16 11.24
CA GLY A 458 -5.38 -35.47 11.89
C GLY A 458 -4.03 -36.20 11.93
N SER A 459 -3.98 -37.42 12.51
CA SER A 459 -2.72 -38.14 12.76
C SER A 459 -2.60 -39.50 12.04
N GLY A 460 -1.41 -39.87 11.58
CA GLY A 460 -1.13 -41.21 11.06
C GLY A 460 -1.77 -41.49 9.70
N SER A 461 -2.41 -42.65 9.51
CA SER A 461 -3.04 -43.03 8.23
C SER A 461 -4.33 -42.27 7.90
N THR A 462 -4.82 -41.44 8.82
CA THR A 462 -6.00 -40.59 8.64
C THR A 462 -5.62 -39.13 8.42
N GLN A 463 -4.35 -38.84 8.11
CA GLN A 463 -3.92 -37.47 7.80
C GLN A 463 -4.65 -36.99 6.53
N GLN A 464 -5.46 -35.95 6.66
CA GLN A 464 -6.25 -35.33 5.60
C GLN A 464 -6.47 -33.84 5.92
N SER A 465 -5.80 -32.96 5.20
CA SER A 465 -5.96 -31.49 5.31
C SER A 465 -6.91 -30.92 4.23
N GLN A 466 -7.78 -31.77 3.68
CA GLN A 466 -8.72 -31.46 2.59
C GLN A 466 -10.02 -32.26 2.77
N ALA A 467 -10.46 -32.40 4.01
CA ALA A 467 -11.73 -33.01 4.31
C ALA A 467 -12.89 -32.11 3.82
N PRO A 468 -14.11 -32.65 3.64
CA PRO A 468 -15.27 -31.84 3.25
C PRO A 468 -15.50 -30.63 4.17
N ASP A 469 -15.25 -30.80 5.47
CA ASP A 469 -15.44 -29.73 6.44
C ASP A 469 -14.35 -28.64 6.32
N ASP A 470 -13.14 -28.98 5.86
CA ASP A 470 -12.09 -27.99 5.58
C ASP A 470 -12.54 -27.04 4.46
N TYR A 471 -12.99 -27.62 3.34
CA TYR A 471 -13.51 -26.83 2.20
C TYR A 471 -14.71 -25.98 2.60
N GLN A 472 -15.66 -26.56 3.36
CA GLN A 472 -16.82 -25.82 3.82
C GLN A 472 -16.40 -24.65 4.73
N SER A 473 -15.55 -24.90 5.72
CA SER A 473 -15.14 -23.87 6.68
C SER A 473 -14.43 -22.69 6.00
N ILE A 474 -13.63 -22.95 4.96
CA ILE A 474 -12.94 -21.89 4.21
C ILE A 474 -13.86 -21.14 3.28
N SER A 475 -14.81 -21.82 2.63
CA SER A 475 -15.83 -21.14 1.85
C SER A 475 -16.65 -20.19 2.73
N GLU A 476 -17.06 -20.64 3.92
CA GLU A 476 -17.79 -19.81 4.88
C GLU A 476 -16.96 -18.62 5.36
N ALA A 477 -15.67 -18.83 5.65
CA ALA A 477 -14.77 -17.77 6.08
C ALA A 477 -14.56 -16.72 4.99
N HIS A 478 -14.27 -17.17 3.76
CA HIS A 478 -14.10 -16.29 2.61
C HIS A 478 -15.35 -15.43 2.38
N ASP A 479 -16.52 -16.06 2.26
CA ASP A 479 -17.78 -15.36 2.00
C ASP A 479 -18.12 -14.36 3.11
N ALA A 480 -17.86 -14.72 4.37
CA ALA A 480 -18.06 -13.83 5.51
C ALA A 480 -17.13 -12.60 5.43
N CYS A 481 -15.85 -12.79 5.11
CA CYS A 481 -14.89 -11.69 5.04
C CYS A 481 -15.13 -10.76 3.86
N VAL A 482 -15.44 -11.31 2.67
CA VAL A 482 -15.85 -10.52 1.51
C VAL A 482 -17.11 -9.71 1.83
N SER A 483 -18.12 -10.35 2.42
CA SER A 483 -19.36 -9.67 2.81
C SER A 483 -19.10 -8.57 3.85
N ALA A 484 -18.20 -8.80 4.80
CA ALA A 484 -17.83 -7.83 5.83
C ALA A 484 -16.89 -6.72 5.34
N GLY A 485 -16.26 -6.87 4.16
CA GLY A 485 -15.21 -5.97 3.71
C GLY A 485 -13.95 -6.04 4.59
N ILE A 486 -13.67 -7.21 5.15
CA ILE A 486 -12.46 -7.47 5.95
C ILE A 486 -11.44 -8.20 5.08
N ILE A 487 -10.19 -7.76 5.14
CA ILE A 487 -9.11 -8.27 4.28
C ILE A 487 -8.41 -9.45 4.98
N PRO A 488 -8.49 -10.69 4.46
CA PRO A 488 -7.69 -11.78 4.98
C PRO A 488 -6.23 -11.69 4.51
N ILE A 489 -5.29 -11.88 5.43
CA ILE A 489 -3.86 -12.11 5.15
C ILE A 489 -3.49 -13.44 5.78
N ALA A 490 -3.45 -14.48 4.97
CA ALA A 490 -3.23 -15.84 5.45
C ALA A 490 -1.73 -16.18 5.57
N VAL A 491 -1.33 -16.77 6.70
CA VAL A 491 0.07 -17.17 6.95
C VAL A 491 0.12 -18.67 7.25
N ALA A 492 0.75 -19.42 6.35
CA ALA A 492 0.95 -20.86 6.55
C ALA A 492 2.30 -21.13 7.23
N GLY A 493 2.27 -21.96 8.26
CA GLY A 493 3.46 -22.62 8.81
C GLY A 493 4.05 -23.65 7.85
N THR A 494 5.08 -24.36 8.29
CA THR A 494 5.63 -25.52 7.59
C THR A 494 5.63 -26.71 8.55
N LEU A 495 5.16 -27.87 8.08
CA LEU A 495 5.21 -29.06 8.91
C LEU A 495 6.65 -29.55 9.04
N ALA A 496 7.05 -29.92 10.25
CA ALA A 496 8.34 -30.59 10.53
C ALA A 496 8.58 -31.89 9.71
N TYR A 497 7.56 -32.39 9.01
CA TYR A 497 7.59 -33.59 8.16
C TYR A 497 8.02 -33.33 6.70
N GLY A 498 8.25 -32.08 6.31
CA GLY A 498 8.81 -31.70 5.01
C GLY A 498 7.82 -31.77 3.83
N PRO A 499 8.18 -31.15 2.69
CA PRO A 499 7.23 -30.71 1.64
C PRO A 499 6.54 -31.82 0.83
N ASN A 500 6.62 -33.11 1.18
CA ASN A 500 6.22 -34.20 0.27
C ASN A 500 5.75 -35.49 0.96
N SER A 501 4.67 -35.42 1.75
CA SER A 501 3.80 -36.59 1.96
C SER A 501 2.51 -36.43 1.16
N PRO A 502 2.04 -37.42 0.38
CA PRO A 502 0.77 -37.34 -0.35
C PRO A 502 -0.49 -37.19 0.54
N TRP A 503 -0.33 -37.14 1.87
CA TRP A 503 -1.41 -37.32 2.84
C TRP A 503 -1.50 -36.17 3.86
N GLY A 504 -0.63 -35.16 3.80
CA GLY A 504 -0.63 -34.02 4.72
C GLY A 504 0.50 -33.07 4.36
N ASN A 505 0.37 -32.42 3.21
CA ASN A 505 1.41 -31.59 2.62
C ASN A 505 1.10 -30.12 2.91
N ASP A 506 2.12 -29.31 3.28
CA ASP A 506 2.10 -27.85 3.32
C ASP A 506 1.33 -27.22 2.14
N THR A 507 1.37 -27.86 0.97
CA THR A 507 0.62 -27.46 -0.23
C THR A 507 -0.90 -27.40 -0.02
N HIS A 508 -1.49 -28.31 0.76
CA HIS A 508 -2.93 -28.36 1.02
C HIS A 508 -3.36 -27.24 1.98
N VAL A 509 -2.63 -27.05 3.07
CA VAL A 509 -2.85 -25.95 4.01
C VAL A 509 -2.71 -24.62 3.28
N ARG A 510 -1.63 -24.44 2.52
CA ARG A 510 -1.43 -23.26 1.67
C ARG A 510 -2.53 -23.09 0.63
N SER A 511 -3.05 -24.17 0.04
CA SER A 511 -4.20 -24.09 -0.87
C SER A 511 -5.43 -23.53 -0.18
N HIS A 512 -5.74 -23.96 1.04
CA HIS A 512 -6.84 -23.39 1.82
C HIS A 512 -6.61 -21.93 2.22
N MET A 513 -5.37 -21.58 2.53
CA MET A 513 -4.99 -20.17 2.75
C MET A 513 -5.20 -19.33 1.49
N MET A 514 -4.87 -19.85 0.31
CA MET A 514 -5.16 -19.20 -0.98
C MET A 514 -6.67 -19.11 -1.24
N ASP A 515 -7.43 -20.16 -0.95
CA ASP A 515 -8.88 -20.17 -1.12
C ASP A 515 -9.56 -19.12 -0.22
N LEU A 516 -9.02 -18.87 0.99
CA LEU A 516 -9.45 -17.78 1.86
C LEU A 516 -9.17 -16.41 1.25
N VAL A 517 -7.97 -16.18 0.70
CA VAL A 517 -7.55 -14.85 0.23
C VAL A 517 -8.00 -14.48 -1.19
N GLN A 518 -8.21 -15.46 -2.06
CA GLN A 518 -8.45 -15.25 -3.50
C GLN A 518 -9.72 -15.91 -4.04
N CYS A 519 -10.57 -16.50 -3.18
CA CYS A 519 -11.70 -17.38 -3.51
C CYS A 519 -11.30 -18.85 -3.71
N ALA A 520 -12.24 -19.76 -3.42
CA ALA A 520 -12.06 -21.19 -3.62
C ALA A 520 -11.89 -21.54 -5.11
N GLY A 521 -10.83 -22.27 -5.45
CA GLY A 521 -10.61 -22.77 -6.80
C GLY A 521 -10.71 -24.30 -6.94
N ASN A 522 -10.78 -24.75 -8.19
CA ASN A 522 -11.01 -26.16 -8.52
C ASN A 522 -9.75 -27.06 -8.46
N THR A 523 -8.60 -26.48 -8.12
CA THR A 523 -7.31 -27.18 -8.12
C THR A 523 -6.62 -26.99 -6.78
N THR A 524 -5.98 -28.01 -6.24
CA THR A 524 -5.15 -27.84 -5.05
C THR A 524 -3.81 -27.25 -5.43
N GLY A 525 -3.42 -26.12 -4.82
CA GLY A 525 -2.12 -25.51 -5.05
C GLY A 525 -2.01 -24.06 -4.61
N ILE A 526 -0.86 -23.46 -4.91
CA ILE A 526 -0.50 -22.07 -4.56
C ILE A 526 -0.52 -21.12 -5.76
N GLN A 527 -1.22 -21.52 -6.82
CA GLN A 527 -1.36 -20.68 -8.01
C GLN A 527 -2.40 -19.59 -7.73
N GLU A 528 -2.24 -18.43 -8.38
CA GLU A 528 -3.27 -17.39 -8.35
C GLU A 528 -4.61 -17.91 -8.89
N ARG A 529 -5.70 -17.51 -8.24
CA ARG A 529 -7.08 -17.94 -8.53
C ARG A 529 -7.82 -17.00 -9.46
#